data_AF-A0A1E7FGJ0-F1
#
_entry.id   AF-A0A1E7FGJ0-F1
#
_cell.length_a   1.000
_cell.length_b   1.000
_cell.length_c   1.000
_cell.angle_alpha   90.00
_cell.angle_beta   90.00
_cell.angle_gamma   90.00
#
_symmetry.space_group_name_H-M   'P 1'
#
loop_
_entity.id
_entity.type
_entity.pdbx_description
1 polymer ?
#
loop_
_entity_poly.entity_id
_entity_poly.type
_entity_poly.pdbx_seq_one_letter_code
_entity_poly.pdbx_strand_id
1 'polypeptide(L)'
;MKMVTGGCKNVVRSFVVILFFSFYVVDALKTVNNSIATSAPGNSGKGSPIGSSIRPVFPPPSETIGTRTTTTKSDEKKDDVSAASQRSSFIPISNKAAVGMGMILAFNSGVINCSCLSGLLAEGVKQGTAAITGAFTNSAIGAASMLYSSSTTTSSAAANQFILNGKCILSYLGGSMISGLIIPRPKAFELHIKKSLSIFVIAFGILTSASILANTSNINYLFLCCLANGIQNSFTSTLTANLCRTSHFTGTTSDMGTFLGQVLRGNMQNLPRLSYIFLLAISFWVGSFVSFGLTKSYGSTVLFGSALIHLAFALYLVILQTFR
;
A
#
# COMPACT_ATOMS: atom_id res chain seq x y z
N MET A 1 -32.23 28.64 -1.70
CA MET A 1 -30.76 28.85 -1.83
C MET A 1 -30.02 27.50 -1.78
N LYS A 2 -29.96 26.75 -2.89
CA LYS A 2 -29.25 25.45 -3.02
C LYS A 2 -28.57 25.39 -4.40
N MET A 3 -27.38 25.98 -4.59
CA MET A 3 -26.57 25.78 -5.82
C MET A 3 -25.14 26.38 -5.79
N VAL A 4 -24.32 26.13 -4.75
CA VAL A 4 -22.88 26.58 -4.76
C VAL A 4 -21.87 25.53 -4.25
N THR A 5 -22.29 24.46 -3.59
CA THR A 5 -21.35 23.51 -2.92
C THR A 5 -20.83 22.37 -3.80
N GLY A 6 -21.28 22.25 -5.06
CA GLY A 6 -20.86 21.21 -5.99
C GLY A 6 -19.51 21.50 -6.69
N GLY A 7 -19.31 22.73 -7.18
CA GLY A 7 -18.15 23.10 -8.00
C GLY A 7 -16.83 22.96 -7.25
N CYS A 8 -16.73 23.53 -6.04
CA CYS A 8 -15.50 23.50 -5.24
C CYS A 8 -15.03 22.07 -4.92
N LYS A 9 -15.95 21.14 -4.63
CA LYS A 9 -15.62 19.72 -4.39
C LYS A 9 -15.03 19.01 -5.61
N ASN A 10 -15.47 19.38 -6.81
CA ASN A 10 -14.95 18.80 -8.05
C ASN A 10 -13.62 19.45 -8.47
N VAL A 11 -13.46 20.76 -8.30
CA VAL A 11 -12.19 21.46 -8.56
C VAL A 11 -11.09 20.97 -7.63
N VAL A 12 -11.34 20.86 -6.32
CA VAL A 12 -10.35 20.34 -5.36
C VAL A 12 -10.01 18.86 -5.65
N ARG A 13 -11.00 18.03 -6.02
CA ARG A 13 -10.75 16.65 -6.45
C ARG A 13 -9.84 16.57 -7.68
N SER A 14 -10.15 17.33 -8.73
CA SER A 14 -9.34 17.35 -9.95
C SER A 14 -7.94 17.91 -9.68
N PHE A 15 -7.82 19.01 -8.93
CA PHE A 15 -6.54 19.66 -8.65
C PHE A 15 -5.59 18.77 -7.83
N VAL A 16 -6.12 18.11 -6.79
CA VAL A 16 -5.35 17.14 -5.98
C VAL A 16 -4.91 15.95 -6.82
N VAL A 17 -5.80 15.36 -7.63
CA VAL A 17 -5.44 14.22 -8.50
C VAL A 17 -4.42 14.62 -9.57
N ILE A 18 -4.58 15.78 -10.21
CA ILE A 18 -3.69 16.28 -11.27
C ILE A 18 -2.30 16.59 -10.72
N LEU A 19 -2.18 17.30 -9.59
CA LEU A 19 -0.87 17.55 -8.96
C LEU A 19 -0.15 16.25 -8.58
N PHE A 20 -0.89 15.25 -8.07
CA PHE A 20 -0.30 13.99 -7.63
C PHE A 20 0.18 13.11 -8.79
N PHE A 21 -0.65 12.98 -9.84
CA PHE A 21 -0.30 12.17 -11.00
C PHE A 21 0.77 12.84 -11.86
N SER A 22 0.67 14.15 -12.11
CA SER A 22 1.52 14.86 -13.07
C SER A 22 2.99 14.93 -12.63
N PHE A 23 3.27 15.04 -11.33
CA PHE A 23 4.65 15.15 -10.82
C PHE A 23 5.38 13.81 -10.59
N TYR A 24 4.67 12.69 -10.39
CA TYR A 24 5.31 11.44 -9.95
C TYR A 24 4.91 10.20 -10.76
N VAL A 25 3.63 10.03 -11.08
CA VAL A 25 3.16 8.87 -11.85
C VAL A 25 3.46 9.08 -13.34
N VAL A 26 3.20 10.28 -13.87
CA VAL A 26 3.49 10.64 -15.26
C VAL A 26 5.00 10.64 -15.54
N ASP A 27 5.83 11.08 -14.59
CA ASP A 27 7.29 11.04 -14.72
C ASP A 27 7.82 9.59 -14.77
N ALA A 28 7.34 8.73 -13.87
CA ALA A 28 7.65 7.30 -13.91
C ALA A 28 7.17 6.63 -15.21
N LEU A 29 5.96 6.93 -15.70
CA LEU A 29 5.44 6.37 -16.95
C LEU A 29 6.19 6.85 -18.21
N LYS A 30 6.55 8.14 -18.29
CA LYS A 30 7.44 8.66 -19.33
C LYS A 30 8.81 7.97 -19.27
N THR A 31 9.31 7.73 -18.06
CA THR A 31 10.58 7.02 -17.83
C THR A 31 10.50 5.56 -18.28
N VAL A 32 9.39 4.84 -18.06
CA VAL A 32 9.17 3.48 -18.60
C VAL A 32 9.25 3.50 -20.13
N ASN A 33 8.50 4.41 -20.76
CA ASN A 33 8.46 4.54 -22.22
C ASN A 33 9.85 4.81 -22.82
N ASN A 34 10.67 5.63 -22.14
CA ASN A 34 12.04 5.93 -22.58
C ASN A 34 13.03 4.79 -22.24
N SER A 35 12.85 4.08 -21.12
CA SER A 35 13.74 2.97 -20.71
C SER A 35 13.59 1.75 -21.62
N ILE A 36 12.42 1.54 -22.23
CA ILE A 36 12.21 0.54 -23.28
C ILE A 36 13.06 0.86 -24.52
N ALA A 37 13.42 2.13 -24.75
CA ALA A 37 14.27 2.57 -25.85
C ALA A 37 15.79 2.57 -25.52
N THR A 38 16.19 2.37 -24.25
CA THR A 38 17.59 2.51 -23.82
C THR A 38 18.04 1.44 -22.82
N SER A 39 18.48 0.28 -23.33
CA SER A 39 19.02 -0.83 -22.53
C SER A 39 20.49 -1.14 -22.86
N ALA A 40 21.42 -0.50 -22.14
CA ALA A 40 22.84 -0.89 -22.03
C ALA A 40 23.41 -0.49 -20.62
N PRO A 41 24.38 -1.21 -20.01
CA PRO A 41 24.50 -1.26 -18.54
C PRO A 41 25.83 -0.81 -17.88
N GLY A 42 25.78 -0.49 -16.57
CA GLY A 42 26.92 -0.38 -15.62
C GLY A 42 26.55 0.44 -14.36
N ASN A 43 26.52 -0.08 -13.11
CA ASN A 43 27.59 -0.63 -12.21
C ASN A 43 28.32 0.47 -11.36
N SER A 44 28.88 0.24 -10.15
CA SER A 44 28.24 -0.05 -8.83
C SER A 44 29.15 0.40 -7.64
N GLY A 45 28.62 0.59 -6.41
CA GLY A 45 29.39 0.77 -5.15
C GLY A 45 28.60 1.44 -3.99
N LYS A 46 28.33 0.82 -2.83
CA LYS A 46 29.18 0.59 -1.60
C LYS A 46 29.66 1.90 -0.91
N GLY A 47 29.46 2.18 0.40
CA GLY A 47 28.59 1.62 1.45
C GLY A 47 29.01 1.96 2.92
N SER A 48 28.07 1.97 3.88
CA SER A 48 28.23 1.76 5.36
C SER A 48 29.02 2.78 6.25
N PRO A 49 29.00 2.73 7.62
CA PRO A 49 27.90 2.49 8.60
C PRO A 49 27.98 3.36 9.92
N ILE A 50 27.16 3.05 10.97
CA ILE A 50 27.22 3.50 12.41
C ILE A 50 26.73 4.95 12.64
N GLY A 51 26.00 5.43 13.66
CA GLY A 51 25.34 4.96 14.92
C GLY A 51 24.61 6.20 15.57
N SER A 52 24.05 6.23 16.79
CA SER A 52 23.67 5.22 17.79
C SER A 52 22.76 5.81 18.92
N SER A 53 21.54 5.27 19.12
CA SER A 53 20.69 5.29 20.35
C SER A 53 20.56 6.53 21.29
N ILE A 54 19.36 7.13 21.37
CA ILE A 54 18.75 7.70 22.62
C ILE A 54 17.24 7.35 22.66
N ARG A 55 16.65 7.15 23.85
CA ARG A 55 15.27 6.66 24.08
C ARG A 55 14.23 7.79 24.23
N PRO A 56 12.95 7.58 23.84
CA PRO A 56 11.87 8.57 23.98
C PRO A 56 11.06 8.42 25.29
N VAL A 57 10.40 9.51 25.70
CA VAL A 57 9.35 9.54 26.74
C VAL A 57 8.03 9.94 26.08
N PHE A 58 6.97 9.16 26.31
CA PHE A 58 5.60 9.46 25.85
C PHE A 58 4.58 9.25 26.97
N PRO A 59 3.62 10.18 27.17
CA PRO A 59 2.36 9.90 27.85
C PRO A 59 1.30 9.29 26.90
N PRO A 60 0.25 8.62 27.43
CA PRO A 60 -0.64 7.72 26.67
C PRO A 60 -1.80 8.40 25.92
N PRO A 61 -2.48 7.68 24.99
CA PRO A 61 -3.60 8.22 24.21
C PRO A 61 -4.93 8.18 24.98
N SER A 62 -5.81 9.15 24.70
CA SER A 62 -7.19 9.15 25.18
C SER A 62 -8.13 8.36 24.26
N GLU A 63 -8.86 7.42 24.86
CA GLU A 63 -9.99 6.74 24.24
C GLU A 63 -11.20 7.66 24.12
N THR A 64 -12.11 7.40 23.17
CA THR A 64 -13.56 7.34 23.46
C THR A 64 -14.26 6.48 22.41
N ILE A 65 -14.94 5.43 22.86
CA ILE A 65 -15.89 4.64 22.07
C ILE A 65 -17.28 5.30 22.18
N GLY A 66 -18.00 5.43 21.07
CA GLY A 66 -19.35 6.00 21.04
C GLY A 66 -20.29 5.18 20.15
N THR A 67 -20.86 4.10 20.68
CA THR A 67 -21.98 3.38 20.07
C THR A 67 -23.24 4.26 20.09
N ARG A 68 -23.93 4.38 18.95
CA ARG A 68 -25.32 4.88 18.95
C ARG A 68 -26.20 4.15 17.96
N THR A 69 -27.13 3.39 18.50
CA THR A 69 -28.27 2.80 17.79
C THR A 69 -29.30 3.90 17.50
N THR A 70 -29.81 3.98 16.27
CA THR A 70 -31.04 4.72 15.97
C THR A 70 -31.88 3.96 14.95
N THR A 71 -32.96 3.39 15.43
CA THR A 71 -34.11 2.96 14.64
C THR A 71 -34.93 4.17 14.19
N THR A 72 -35.22 4.30 12.91
CA THR A 72 -36.36 5.09 12.40
C THR A 72 -36.98 4.37 11.21
N LYS A 73 -38.27 4.05 11.32
CA LYS A 73 -39.13 3.78 10.16
C LYS A 73 -39.42 5.10 9.45
N SER A 74 -39.46 5.09 8.13
CA SER A 74 -40.22 6.04 7.32
C SER A 74 -40.50 5.40 5.97
N ASP A 75 -41.76 5.43 5.55
CA ASP A 75 -42.24 4.83 4.30
C ASP A 75 -41.71 5.56 3.07
N GLU A 76 -41.31 4.83 2.03
CA GLU A 76 -41.20 5.41 0.68
C GLU A 76 -41.59 4.40 -0.40
N LYS A 77 -42.82 4.59 -0.89
CA LYS A 77 -43.34 4.44 -2.25
C LYS A 77 -42.68 3.40 -3.20
N LYS A 78 -43.51 2.46 -3.67
CA LYS A 78 -43.24 1.66 -4.88
C LYS A 78 -43.10 2.55 -6.12
N ASP A 79 -42.03 2.37 -6.87
CA ASP A 79 -41.97 2.63 -8.31
C ASP A 79 -41.48 1.34 -9.00
N ASP A 80 -42.41 0.63 -9.65
CA ASP A 80 -42.11 -0.62 -10.38
C ASP A 80 -41.47 -0.29 -11.74
N VAL A 81 -40.13 -0.42 -11.85
CA VAL A 81 -39.38 -0.25 -13.11
C VAL A 81 -38.50 -1.47 -13.39
N SER A 82 -38.88 -2.20 -14.44
CA SER A 82 -38.16 -3.30 -15.12
C SER A 82 -37.24 -4.21 -14.29
N ALA A 83 -37.74 -5.39 -13.96
CA ALA A 83 -36.96 -6.51 -13.43
C ALA A 83 -36.05 -7.17 -14.49
N ALA A 84 -35.13 -6.40 -15.07
CA ALA A 84 -33.93 -6.95 -15.71
C ALA A 84 -32.92 -7.32 -14.62
N SER A 85 -32.65 -8.61 -14.46
CA SER A 85 -31.87 -9.19 -13.35
C SER A 85 -30.56 -8.44 -13.05
N GLN A 86 -30.59 -7.52 -12.08
CA GLN A 86 -29.38 -6.92 -11.51
C GLN A 86 -28.68 -7.95 -10.62
N ARG A 87 -27.91 -8.86 -11.25
CA ARG A 87 -26.93 -9.70 -10.56
C ARG A 87 -26.10 -8.81 -9.63
N SER A 88 -26.26 -8.99 -8.32
CA SER A 88 -25.66 -8.08 -7.34
C SER A 88 -24.14 -8.10 -7.52
N SER A 89 -23.55 -6.93 -7.80
CA SER A 89 -22.11 -6.82 -8.11
C SER A 89 -21.20 -7.02 -6.89
N PHE A 90 -21.79 -7.43 -5.75
CA PHE A 90 -21.15 -7.68 -4.47
C PHE A 90 -21.13 -9.19 -4.17
N ILE A 91 -20.05 -9.63 -3.52
CA ILE A 91 -19.91 -10.97 -2.94
C ILE A 91 -19.70 -10.78 -1.44
N PRO A 92 -20.56 -11.33 -0.55
CA PRO A 92 -20.24 -11.38 0.88
C PRO A 92 -19.05 -12.33 1.08
N ILE A 93 -18.02 -11.88 1.81
CA ILE A 93 -16.83 -12.67 2.09
C ILE A 93 -16.76 -13.04 3.57
N SER A 94 -16.39 -14.29 3.87
CA SER A 94 -16.21 -14.72 5.26
C SER A 94 -14.89 -14.16 5.84
N ASN A 95 -14.81 -14.05 7.17
CA ASN A 95 -13.56 -13.67 7.86
C ASN A 95 -12.38 -14.56 7.45
N LYS A 96 -12.60 -15.87 7.28
CA LYS A 96 -11.56 -16.81 6.84
C LYS A 96 -11.07 -16.51 5.42
N ALA A 97 -11.97 -16.23 4.48
CA ALA A 97 -11.61 -15.85 3.12
C ALA A 97 -10.91 -14.49 3.06
N ALA A 98 -11.38 -13.52 3.83
CA ALA A 98 -10.77 -12.20 3.97
C ALA A 98 -9.32 -12.29 4.50
N VAL A 99 -9.09 -13.10 5.54
CA VAL A 99 -7.76 -13.35 6.12
C VAL A 99 -6.88 -14.13 5.14
N GLY A 100 -7.38 -15.15 4.45
CA GLY A 100 -6.62 -15.89 3.43
C GLY A 100 -6.14 -15.00 2.28
N MET A 101 -7.02 -14.15 1.74
CA MET A 101 -6.64 -13.12 0.76
C MET A 101 -5.62 -12.13 1.37
N GLY A 102 -5.86 -11.69 2.60
CA GLY A 102 -4.95 -10.81 3.33
C GLY A 102 -3.55 -11.40 3.51
N MET A 103 -3.43 -12.70 3.80
CA MET A 103 -2.15 -13.41 3.95
C MET A 103 -1.38 -13.46 2.62
N ILE A 104 -2.03 -13.80 1.51
CA ILE A 104 -1.41 -13.80 0.17
C ILE A 104 -0.91 -12.39 -0.21
N LEU A 105 -1.71 -11.36 0.06
CA LEU A 105 -1.33 -9.97 -0.22
C LEU A 105 -0.27 -9.44 0.74
N ALA A 106 -0.27 -9.86 2.02
CA ALA A 106 0.78 -9.54 2.98
C ALA A 106 2.12 -10.19 2.61
N PHE A 107 2.10 -11.47 2.20
CA PHE A 107 3.25 -12.15 1.61
C PHE A 107 3.78 -11.37 0.40
N ASN A 108 2.90 -10.98 -0.53
CA ASN A 108 3.31 -10.22 -1.71
C ASN A 108 3.91 -8.85 -1.35
N SER A 109 3.35 -8.15 -0.35
CA SER A 109 3.91 -6.89 0.14
C SER A 109 5.29 -7.09 0.76
N GLY A 110 5.51 -8.22 1.46
CA GLY A 110 6.82 -8.64 1.96
C GLY A 110 7.83 -8.85 0.82
N VAL A 111 7.39 -9.49 -0.27
CA VAL A 111 8.23 -9.69 -1.47
C VAL A 111 8.63 -8.36 -2.10
N ILE A 112 7.66 -7.49 -2.38
CA ILE A 112 7.89 -6.15 -2.95
C ILE A 112 8.83 -5.34 -2.04
N ASN A 113 8.57 -5.36 -0.73
CA ASN A 113 9.35 -4.60 0.24
C ASN A 113 10.80 -5.10 0.39
N CYS A 114 11.02 -6.42 0.46
CA CYS A 114 12.37 -6.97 0.56
C CYS A 114 13.16 -6.80 -0.74
N SER A 115 12.51 -7.00 -1.89
CA SER A 115 13.11 -6.71 -3.21
C SER A 115 13.67 -5.28 -3.27
N CYS A 116 12.95 -4.30 -2.72
CA CYS A 116 13.39 -2.90 -2.66
C CYS A 116 14.42 -2.61 -1.54
N LEU A 117 14.20 -3.15 -0.33
CA LEU A 117 15.00 -2.82 0.86
C LEU A 117 16.34 -3.57 0.93
N SER A 118 16.46 -4.72 0.25
CA SER A 118 17.71 -5.50 0.19
C SER A 118 18.87 -4.74 -0.47
N GLY A 119 18.56 -3.82 -1.40
CA GLY A 119 19.56 -3.14 -2.24
C GLY A 119 20.13 -4.02 -3.35
N LEU A 120 19.42 -5.09 -3.73
CA LEU A 120 19.82 -6.02 -4.80
C LEU A 120 19.28 -5.61 -6.19
N LEU A 121 18.32 -4.69 -6.27
CA LEU A 121 17.66 -4.28 -7.52
C LEU A 121 18.24 -3.02 -8.16
N ALA A 122 18.58 -2.02 -7.35
CA ALA A 122 19.33 -0.85 -7.79
C ALA A 122 20.45 -0.60 -6.81
N GLU A 123 21.64 -0.37 -7.36
CA GLU A 123 22.89 -0.39 -6.61
C GLU A 123 22.92 0.71 -5.55
N GLY A 124 23.02 0.30 -4.29
CA GLY A 124 23.11 1.20 -3.14
C GLY A 124 21.80 1.72 -2.56
N VAL A 125 20.67 1.67 -3.29
CA VAL A 125 19.40 2.20 -2.77
C VAL A 125 18.65 1.16 -1.93
N LYS A 126 18.62 1.36 -0.62
CA LYS A 126 17.91 0.50 0.34
C LYS A 126 16.74 1.25 0.95
N GLN A 127 15.55 1.12 0.34
CA GLN A 127 14.36 1.83 0.77
C GLN A 127 13.18 0.88 0.95
N GLY A 128 12.50 0.99 2.10
CA GLY A 128 11.27 0.27 2.37
C GLY A 128 10.10 0.86 1.58
N THR A 129 9.31 -0.01 0.97
CA THR A 129 8.09 0.34 0.20
C THR A 129 6.81 -0.12 0.91
N ALA A 130 6.94 -0.90 1.98
CA ALA A 130 5.95 -1.12 3.03
C ALA A 130 6.40 -0.42 4.33
N ALA A 131 5.54 -0.37 5.35
CA ALA A 131 5.84 0.22 6.66
C ALA A 131 6.49 1.63 6.60
N ILE A 132 5.84 2.54 5.86
CA ILE A 132 6.33 3.88 5.49
C ILE A 132 6.73 4.81 6.66
N THR A 133 6.48 4.43 7.92
CA THR A 133 6.92 5.15 9.13
C THR A 133 8.40 5.53 9.08
N GLY A 134 9.28 4.61 8.66
CA GLY A 134 10.71 4.90 8.53
C GLY A 134 11.03 5.98 7.49
N ALA A 135 10.22 6.08 6.43
CA ALA A 135 10.40 7.12 5.41
C ALA A 135 10.01 8.51 5.95
N PHE A 136 8.96 8.62 6.78
CA PHE A 136 8.64 9.89 7.45
C PHE A 136 9.82 10.37 8.31
N THR A 137 10.41 9.49 9.10
CA THR A 137 11.59 9.81 9.92
C THR A 137 12.81 10.17 9.07
N ASN A 138 13.13 9.37 8.05
CA ASN A 138 14.28 9.64 7.17
C ASN A 138 14.11 10.93 6.36
N SER A 139 12.89 11.28 5.96
CA SER A 139 12.57 12.56 5.31
C SER A 139 12.85 13.72 6.25
N ALA A 140 12.33 13.67 7.50
CA ALA A 140 12.57 14.71 8.50
C ALA A 140 14.08 14.87 8.84
N ILE A 141 14.82 13.76 8.94
CA ILE A 141 16.28 13.78 9.12
C ILE A 141 16.96 14.50 7.94
N GLY A 142 16.58 14.18 6.70
CA GLY A 142 17.11 14.87 5.51
C GLY A 142 16.87 16.38 5.55
N ALA A 143 15.64 16.81 5.85
CA ALA A 143 15.30 18.22 5.98
C ALA A 143 16.11 18.93 7.08
N ALA A 144 16.24 18.32 8.26
CA ALA A 144 17.05 18.86 9.34
C ALA A 144 18.55 18.94 8.97
N SER A 145 19.09 17.89 8.36
CA SER A 145 20.48 17.85 7.92
C SER A 145 20.80 18.90 6.87
N MET A 146 19.85 19.30 6.01
CA MET A 146 20.04 20.44 5.09
C MET A 146 20.21 21.78 5.84
N LEU A 147 19.47 21.98 6.94
CA LEU A 147 19.46 23.24 7.69
C LEU A 147 20.70 23.42 8.58
N TYR A 148 21.21 22.33 9.16
CA TYR A 148 22.35 22.36 10.09
C TYR A 148 23.71 22.03 9.45
N SER A 149 23.74 21.70 8.16
CA SER A 149 24.98 21.37 7.45
C SER A 149 25.68 22.59 6.87
N SER A 150 26.90 22.86 7.36
CA SER A 150 27.83 23.84 6.79
C SER A 150 28.58 23.34 5.54
N SER A 151 28.40 22.07 5.14
CA SER A 151 29.09 21.44 4.01
C SER A 151 28.14 21.25 2.83
N THR A 152 28.46 21.84 1.67
CA THR A 152 27.65 21.73 0.45
C THR A 152 27.40 20.27 0.04
N THR A 153 28.40 19.40 0.18
CA THR A 153 28.32 17.97 -0.13
C THR A 153 27.38 17.23 0.82
N THR A 154 27.38 17.59 2.10
CA THR A 154 26.48 17.00 3.10
C THR A 154 25.05 17.51 2.90
N SER A 155 24.87 18.79 2.57
CA SER A 155 23.56 19.38 2.29
C SER A 155 22.90 18.82 1.02
N SER A 156 23.66 18.47 -0.02
CA SER A 156 23.11 17.83 -1.22
C SER A 156 22.71 16.37 -0.99
N ALA A 157 23.49 15.61 -0.22
CA ALA A 157 23.12 14.25 0.22
C ALA A 157 21.85 14.27 1.09
N ALA A 158 21.75 15.22 2.01
CA ALA A 158 20.57 15.44 2.85
C ALA A 158 19.31 15.79 2.03
N ALA A 159 19.45 16.65 1.01
CA ALA A 159 18.38 16.96 0.07
C ALA A 159 17.90 15.72 -0.71
N ASN A 160 18.82 14.88 -1.19
CA ASN A 160 18.47 13.62 -1.84
C ASN A 160 17.71 12.67 -0.90
N GLN A 161 18.12 12.56 0.37
CA GLN A 161 17.41 11.76 1.37
C GLN A 161 15.98 12.29 1.63
N PHE A 162 15.81 13.61 1.78
CA PHE A 162 14.50 14.26 1.92
C PHE A 162 13.60 13.98 0.70
N ILE A 163 14.10 14.22 -0.51
CA ILE A 163 13.35 14.05 -1.75
C ILE A 163 12.97 12.58 -1.98
N LEU A 164 13.90 11.63 -1.80
CA LEU A 164 13.65 10.20 -1.98
C LEU A 164 12.52 9.71 -1.05
N ASN A 165 12.62 10.03 0.24
CA ASN A 165 11.64 9.58 1.22
C ASN A 165 10.30 10.32 1.07
N GLY A 166 10.33 11.62 0.76
CA GLY A 166 9.14 12.40 0.39
C GLY A 166 8.39 11.80 -0.81
N LYS A 167 9.12 11.43 -1.87
CA LYS A 167 8.55 10.71 -3.03
C LYS A 167 7.95 9.37 -2.61
N CYS A 168 8.62 8.55 -1.79
CA CYS A 168 8.06 7.28 -1.30
C CYS A 168 6.77 7.46 -0.49
N ILE A 169 6.72 8.45 0.41
CA ILE A 169 5.53 8.78 1.20
C ILE A 169 4.38 9.18 0.29
N LEU A 170 4.64 10.08 -0.66
CA LEU A 170 3.64 10.52 -1.63
C LEU A 170 3.17 9.35 -2.48
N SER A 171 4.04 8.57 -3.12
CA SER A 171 3.61 7.42 -3.93
C SER A 171 2.73 6.44 -3.15
N TYR A 172 3.06 6.14 -1.90
CA TYR A 172 2.23 5.28 -1.04
C TYR A 172 0.86 5.90 -0.73
N LEU A 173 0.82 7.21 -0.42
CA LEU A 173 -0.41 7.97 -0.21
C LEU A 173 -1.28 8.01 -1.48
N GLY A 174 -0.68 8.28 -2.64
CA GLY A 174 -1.35 8.29 -3.94
C GLY A 174 -1.96 6.94 -4.28
N GLY A 175 -1.27 5.85 -3.95
CA GLY A 175 -1.82 4.50 -4.12
C GLY A 175 -3.04 4.26 -3.23
N SER A 176 -2.93 4.70 -1.97
CA SER A 176 -4.04 4.64 -1.02
C SER A 176 -5.25 5.48 -1.48
N MET A 177 -5.00 6.64 -2.11
CA MET A 177 -6.02 7.51 -2.72
C MET A 177 -6.66 6.89 -3.96
N ILE A 178 -5.89 6.28 -4.87
CA ILE A 178 -6.42 5.59 -6.06
C ILE A 178 -7.42 4.51 -5.63
N SER A 179 -7.09 3.72 -4.62
CA SER A 179 -8.00 2.72 -4.05
C SER A 179 -9.32 3.34 -3.54
N GLY A 180 -9.23 4.42 -2.75
CA GLY A 180 -10.41 5.14 -2.24
C GLY A 180 -11.23 5.85 -3.33
N LEU A 181 -10.63 6.26 -4.45
CA LEU A 181 -11.34 6.82 -5.60
C LEU A 181 -12.10 5.75 -6.40
N ILE A 182 -11.54 4.55 -6.51
CA ILE A 182 -12.18 3.40 -7.19
C ILE A 182 -13.33 2.83 -6.34
N ILE A 183 -13.16 2.77 -5.01
CA ILE A 183 -14.15 2.29 -4.04
C ILE A 183 -14.50 3.41 -3.03
N PRO A 184 -15.32 4.40 -3.41
CA PRO A 184 -15.62 5.57 -2.57
C PRO A 184 -16.62 5.29 -1.43
N ARG A 185 -17.28 4.13 -1.45
CA ARG A 185 -18.24 3.67 -0.43
C ARG A 185 -17.99 2.18 -0.18
N PRO A 186 -16.87 1.81 0.47
CA PRO A 186 -16.61 0.41 0.80
C PRO A 186 -17.64 -0.05 1.83
N LYS A 187 -18.07 -1.30 1.69
CA LYS A 187 -18.84 -2.01 2.69
C LYS A 187 -17.96 -3.12 3.27
N ALA A 188 -17.92 -3.21 4.60
CA ALA A 188 -17.15 -4.23 5.29
C ALA A 188 -17.63 -5.63 4.87
N PHE A 189 -16.68 -6.49 4.48
CA PHE A 189 -16.93 -7.87 4.06
C PHE A 189 -17.88 -8.04 2.87
N GLU A 190 -18.07 -7.00 2.04
CA GLU A 190 -18.75 -7.09 0.73
C GLU A 190 -17.79 -6.71 -0.41
N LEU A 191 -17.29 -7.71 -1.14
CA LEU A 191 -16.37 -7.55 -2.25
C LEU A 191 -17.12 -7.12 -3.53
N HIS A 192 -16.93 -5.88 -3.98
CA HIS A 192 -17.49 -5.42 -5.26
C HIS A 192 -16.62 -5.90 -6.43
N ILE A 193 -17.10 -6.87 -7.23
CA ILE A 193 -16.32 -7.58 -8.26
C ILE A 193 -15.64 -6.61 -9.23
N LYS A 194 -16.42 -5.84 -10.00
CA LYS A 194 -15.90 -4.92 -11.05
C LYS A 194 -14.87 -3.91 -10.54
N LYS A 195 -15.08 -3.36 -9.33
CA LYS A 195 -14.16 -2.37 -8.75
C LYS A 195 -12.89 -3.01 -8.20
N SER A 196 -13.01 -4.19 -7.58
CA SER A 196 -11.86 -4.97 -7.12
C SER A 196 -11.01 -5.45 -8.31
N LEU A 197 -11.64 -5.83 -9.43
CA LEU A 197 -10.96 -6.15 -10.68
C LEU A 197 -10.11 -4.97 -11.17
N SER A 198 -10.66 -3.75 -11.18
CA SER A 198 -9.90 -2.55 -11.54
C SER A 198 -8.68 -2.33 -10.62
N ILE A 199 -8.81 -2.56 -9.31
CA ILE A 199 -7.70 -2.47 -8.35
C ILE A 199 -6.57 -3.44 -8.72
N PHE A 200 -6.89 -4.71 -8.93
CA PHE A 200 -5.91 -5.75 -9.24
C PHE A 200 -5.24 -5.54 -10.61
N VAL A 201 -5.99 -5.13 -11.63
CA VAL A 201 -5.43 -4.82 -12.97
C VAL A 201 -4.48 -3.61 -12.92
N ILE A 202 -4.84 -2.55 -12.18
CA ILE A 202 -3.98 -1.37 -12.01
C ILE A 202 -2.69 -1.74 -11.26
N ALA A 203 -2.79 -2.51 -10.17
CA ALA A 203 -1.63 -2.97 -9.42
C ALA A 203 -0.71 -3.91 -10.23
N PHE A 204 -1.28 -4.79 -11.06
CA PHE A 204 -0.52 -5.61 -12.02
C PHE A 204 0.27 -4.76 -13.02
N GLY A 205 -0.36 -3.75 -13.63
CA GLY A 205 0.31 -2.82 -14.55
C GLY A 205 1.45 -2.05 -13.86
N ILE A 206 1.19 -1.50 -12.67
CA ILE A 206 2.20 -0.76 -11.88
C ILE A 206 3.41 -1.63 -11.54
N LEU A 207 3.21 -2.87 -11.07
CA LEU A 207 4.31 -3.77 -10.70
C LEU A 207 5.06 -4.33 -11.93
N THR A 208 4.37 -4.52 -13.06
CA THR A 208 5.02 -4.85 -14.33
C THR A 208 5.93 -3.71 -14.78
N SER A 209 5.44 -2.46 -14.74
CA SER A 209 6.26 -1.27 -15.00
C SER A 209 7.42 -1.12 -14.02
N ALA A 210 7.22 -1.42 -12.73
CA ALA A 210 8.28 -1.43 -11.73
C ALA A 210 9.36 -2.47 -12.04
N SER A 211 8.98 -3.68 -12.47
CA SER A 211 9.93 -4.72 -12.89
C SER A 211 10.77 -4.28 -14.09
N ILE A 212 10.18 -3.58 -15.06
CA ILE A 212 10.90 -3.06 -16.24
C ILE A 212 11.90 -1.97 -15.82
N LEU A 213 11.48 -1.01 -14.98
CA LEU A 213 12.36 0.06 -14.49
C LEU A 213 13.48 -0.47 -13.58
N ALA A 214 13.21 -1.47 -12.74
CA ALA A 214 14.22 -2.11 -11.92
C ALA A 214 15.28 -2.81 -12.79
N ASN A 215 14.88 -3.34 -13.95
CA ASN A 215 15.81 -3.97 -14.90
C ASN A 215 16.74 -2.96 -15.60
N THR A 216 16.35 -1.69 -15.69
CA THR A 216 17.20 -0.58 -16.20
C THR A 216 17.85 0.23 -15.07
N SER A 217 17.91 -0.33 -13.85
CA SER A 217 18.43 0.31 -12.64
C SER A 217 17.77 1.66 -12.29
N ASN A 218 16.59 1.94 -12.84
CA ASN A 218 15.95 3.25 -12.74
C ASN A 218 15.12 3.38 -11.46
N ILE A 219 15.60 4.20 -10.53
CA ILE A 219 15.06 4.40 -9.16
C ILE A 219 13.54 4.61 -9.06
N ASN A 220 12.88 5.07 -10.14
CA ASN A 220 11.43 5.22 -10.19
C ASN A 220 10.66 3.91 -9.95
N TYR A 221 11.28 2.72 -10.08
CA TYR A 221 10.66 1.45 -9.67
C TYR A 221 10.23 1.43 -8.20
N LEU A 222 10.98 2.08 -7.30
CA LEU A 222 10.68 2.16 -5.87
C LEU A 222 9.36 2.90 -5.62
N PHE A 223 9.13 3.99 -6.36
CA PHE A 223 7.92 4.80 -6.26
C PHE A 223 6.70 4.02 -6.76
N LEU A 224 6.84 3.26 -7.86
CA LEU A 224 5.78 2.34 -8.32
C LEU A 224 5.52 1.21 -7.31
N CYS A 225 6.54 0.68 -6.65
CA CYS A 225 6.38 -0.31 -5.58
C CYS A 225 5.67 0.24 -4.35
N CYS A 226 6.00 1.48 -3.92
CA CYS A 226 5.24 2.21 -2.89
C CYS A 226 3.77 2.41 -3.30
N LEU A 227 3.54 2.81 -4.55
CA LEU A 227 2.20 3.02 -5.12
C LEU A 227 1.36 1.73 -5.07
N ALA A 228 1.92 0.60 -5.50
CA ALA A 228 1.27 -0.71 -5.45
C ALA A 228 0.95 -1.14 -4.01
N ASN A 229 1.91 -1.04 -3.08
CA ASN A 229 1.70 -1.36 -1.67
C ASN A 229 0.61 -0.47 -1.02
N GLY A 230 0.56 0.81 -1.39
CA GLY A 230 -0.49 1.75 -0.96
C GLY A 230 -1.88 1.35 -1.46
N ILE A 231 -2.02 1.03 -2.75
CA ILE A 231 -3.27 0.51 -3.34
C ILE A 231 -3.72 -0.74 -2.59
N GLN A 232 -2.84 -1.74 -2.51
CA GLN A 232 -3.14 -3.05 -1.95
C GLN A 232 -3.56 -2.98 -0.48
N ASN A 233 -2.86 -2.18 0.34
CA ASN A 233 -3.15 -2.04 1.76
C ASN A 233 -4.44 -1.23 2.00
N SER A 234 -4.67 -0.15 1.24
CA SER A 234 -5.91 0.63 1.32
C SER A 234 -7.13 -0.21 0.94
N PHE A 235 -7.05 -0.96 -0.16
CA PHE A 235 -8.10 -1.89 -0.60
C PHE A 235 -8.40 -2.95 0.46
N THR A 236 -7.36 -3.64 0.95
CA THR A 236 -7.53 -4.74 1.91
C THR A 236 -8.05 -4.23 3.26
N SER A 237 -7.57 -3.07 3.73
CA SER A 237 -8.02 -2.49 5.00
C SER A 237 -9.49 -2.04 4.93
N THR A 238 -9.91 -1.40 3.85
CA THR A 238 -11.30 -0.93 3.70
C THR A 238 -12.29 -2.08 3.50
N LEU A 239 -11.95 -3.08 2.69
CA LEU A 239 -12.77 -4.28 2.48
C LEU A 239 -12.95 -5.10 3.77
N THR A 240 -11.93 -5.17 4.63
CA THR A 240 -11.93 -6.02 5.82
C THR A 240 -12.18 -5.27 7.13
N ALA A 241 -12.67 -4.04 7.08
CA ALA A 241 -12.89 -3.17 8.26
C ALA A 241 -11.66 -3.06 9.19
N ASN A 242 -10.47 -2.90 8.60
CA ASN A 242 -9.17 -2.89 9.28
C ASN A 242 -8.80 -4.20 10.02
N LEU A 243 -9.43 -5.34 9.68
CA LEU A 243 -9.00 -6.65 10.15
C LEU A 243 -7.66 -7.06 9.51
N CYS A 244 -7.51 -6.82 8.21
CA CYS A 244 -6.31 -7.16 7.45
C CYS A 244 -5.63 -5.89 6.91
N ARG A 245 -4.40 -5.63 7.36
CA ARG A 245 -3.51 -4.60 6.80
C ARG A 245 -2.25 -5.27 6.29
N THR A 246 -1.97 -5.15 4.99
CA THR A 246 -0.98 -5.98 4.29
C THR A 246 0.44 -5.43 4.31
N SER A 247 0.61 -4.15 4.65
CA SER A 247 1.92 -3.46 4.68
C SER A 247 2.11 -2.51 5.88
N HIS A 248 1.06 -2.26 6.67
CA HIS A 248 1.06 -1.32 7.79
C HIS A 248 1.50 -1.97 9.12
N PHE A 249 2.73 -2.49 9.16
CA PHE A 249 3.18 -3.33 10.27
C PHE A 249 3.39 -2.62 11.60
N THR A 250 3.67 -1.31 11.61
CA THR A 250 3.70 -0.51 12.86
C THR A 250 2.38 -0.63 13.64
N GLY A 251 1.24 -0.50 12.96
CA GLY A 251 -0.07 -0.67 13.57
C GLY A 251 -0.40 -2.13 13.90
N THR A 252 0.01 -3.08 13.05
CA THR A 252 -0.17 -4.52 13.32
C THR A 252 0.55 -4.93 14.61
N THR A 253 1.78 -4.46 14.84
CA THR A 253 2.54 -4.74 16.07
C THR A 253 1.88 -4.12 17.31
N SER A 254 1.35 -2.90 17.22
CA SER A 254 0.61 -2.27 18.33
C SER A 254 -0.71 -3.00 18.65
N ASP A 255 -1.47 -3.40 17.63
CA ASP A 255 -2.69 -4.20 17.80
C ASP A 255 -2.35 -5.57 18.44
N MET A 256 -1.26 -6.22 18.00
CA MET A 256 -0.76 -7.48 18.58
C MET A 256 -0.42 -7.35 20.07
N GLY A 257 0.39 -6.33 20.43
CA GLY A 257 0.77 -6.10 21.82
C GLY A 257 -0.44 -5.81 22.72
N THR A 258 -1.40 -5.05 22.19
CA THR A 258 -2.66 -4.72 22.90
C THR A 258 -3.50 -5.97 23.16
N PHE A 259 -3.78 -6.79 22.14
CA PHE A 259 -4.58 -7.99 22.32
C PHE A 259 -3.86 -9.08 23.13
N LEU A 260 -2.54 -9.20 23.02
CA LEU A 260 -1.76 -10.10 23.87
C LEU A 260 -1.84 -9.66 25.34
N GLY A 261 -1.72 -8.36 25.63
CA GLY A 261 -1.89 -7.83 26.99
C GLY A 261 -3.30 -8.06 27.56
N GLN A 262 -4.34 -7.96 26.72
CA GLN A 262 -5.73 -8.29 27.10
C GLN A 262 -5.89 -9.78 27.42
N VAL A 263 -5.34 -10.66 26.58
CA VAL A 263 -5.36 -12.12 26.77
C VAL A 263 -4.61 -12.50 28.05
N LEU A 264 -3.46 -11.89 28.34
CA LEU A 264 -2.71 -12.11 29.60
C LEU A 264 -3.48 -11.64 30.85
N ARG A 265 -4.44 -10.72 30.71
CA ARG A 265 -5.39 -10.34 31.77
C ARG A 265 -6.67 -11.19 31.81
N GLY A 266 -6.76 -12.26 31.02
CA GLY A 266 -7.93 -13.14 30.94
C GLY A 266 -9.02 -12.68 29.97
N ASN A 267 -8.88 -11.55 29.27
CA ASN A 267 -9.84 -11.12 28.26
C ASN A 267 -9.58 -11.80 26.91
N MET A 268 -10.36 -12.86 26.63
CA MET A 268 -10.25 -13.65 25.39
C MET A 268 -11.00 -13.08 24.18
N GLN A 269 -11.74 -11.95 24.32
CA GLN A 269 -12.62 -11.42 23.27
C GLN A 269 -11.88 -11.18 21.93
N ASN A 270 -10.63 -10.68 22.00
CA ASN A 270 -9.83 -10.38 20.82
C ASN A 270 -8.87 -11.52 20.39
N LEU A 271 -8.91 -12.69 21.03
CA LEU A 271 -8.01 -13.81 20.71
C LEU A 271 -8.10 -14.27 19.24
N PRO A 272 -9.28 -14.36 18.58
CA PRO A 272 -9.35 -14.66 17.14
C PRO A 272 -8.69 -13.57 16.30
N ARG A 273 -8.87 -12.29 16.67
CA ARG A 273 -8.27 -11.16 15.96
C ARG A 273 -6.75 -11.15 16.09
N LEU A 274 -6.22 -11.46 17.27
CA LEU A 274 -4.79 -11.65 17.53
C LEU A 274 -4.19 -12.73 16.63
N SER A 275 -4.87 -13.88 16.49
CA SER A 275 -4.44 -14.95 15.57
C SER A 275 -4.36 -14.48 14.12
N TYR A 276 -5.38 -13.76 13.62
CA TYR A 276 -5.38 -13.26 12.24
C TYR A 276 -4.27 -12.24 11.96
N ILE A 277 -4.02 -11.28 12.86
CA ILE A 277 -2.95 -10.28 12.68
C ILE A 277 -1.55 -10.90 12.82
N PHE A 278 -1.40 -11.94 13.65
CA PHE A 278 -0.18 -12.73 13.74
C PHE A 278 0.09 -13.50 12.43
N LEU A 279 -0.92 -14.17 11.86
CA LEU A 279 -0.80 -14.86 10.57
C LEU A 279 -0.43 -13.91 9.42
N LEU A 280 -0.96 -12.69 9.42
CA LEU A 280 -0.58 -11.64 8.47
C LEU A 280 0.90 -11.23 8.63
N ALA A 281 1.38 -11.08 9.86
CA ALA A 281 2.78 -10.75 10.15
C ALA A 281 3.75 -11.85 9.73
N ILE A 282 3.43 -13.12 10.04
CA ILE A 282 4.21 -14.27 9.57
C ILE A 282 4.19 -14.33 8.03
N SER A 283 3.06 -14.11 7.38
CA SER A 283 2.96 -14.13 5.91
C SER A 283 3.87 -13.08 5.26
N PHE A 284 3.85 -11.82 5.75
CA PHE A 284 4.76 -10.76 5.28
C PHE A 284 6.23 -11.08 5.54
N TRP A 285 6.56 -11.63 6.72
CA TRP A 285 7.92 -12.00 7.06
C TRP A 285 8.45 -13.14 6.17
N VAL A 286 7.65 -14.19 5.95
CA VAL A 286 7.99 -15.29 5.02
C VAL A 286 8.13 -14.78 3.60
N GLY A 287 7.24 -13.88 3.13
CA GLY A 287 7.36 -13.24 1.82
C GLY A 287 8.65 -12.44 1.67
N SER A 288 9.05 -11.72 2.73
CA SER A 288 10.33 -11.01 2.77
C SER A 288 11.52 -11.97 2.71
N PHE A 289 11.50 -13.04 3.51
CA PHE A 289 12.56 -14.06 3.53
C PHE A 289 12.73 -14.77 2.18
N VAL A 290 11.63 -15.25 1.60
CA VAL A 290 11.61 -15.90 0.27
C VAL A 290 12.10 -14.93 -0.81
N SER A 291 11.65 -13.68 -0.77
CA SER A 291 12.10 -12.67 -1.72
C SER A 291 13.59 -12.40 -1.67
N PHE A 292 14.25 -12.40 -0.51
CA PHE A 292 15.71 -12.19 -0.49
C PHE A 292 16.45 -13.23 -1.34
N GLY A 293 16.06 -14.51 -1.22
CA GLY A 293 16.59 -15.60 -2.03
C GLY A 293 16.25 -15.46 -3.52
N LEU A 294 14.99 -15.12 -3.83
CA LEU A 294 14.55 -14.92 -5.21
C LEU A 294 15.22 -13.71 -5.88
N THR A 295 15.29 -12.56 -5.21
CA THR A 295 15.87 -11.32 -5.75
C THR A 295 17.38 -11.50 -6.00
N LYS A 296 18.07 -12.26 -5.15
CA LYS A 296 19.48 -12.63 -5.38
C LYS A 296 19.68 -13.49 -6.64
N SER A 297 18.73 -14.37 -6.96
CA SER A 297 18.84 -15.32 -8.08
C SER A 297 18.27 -14.82 -9.40
N TYR A 298 17.22 -13.99 -9.35
CA TYR A 298 16.39 -13.60 -10.49
C TYR A 298 16.25 -12.07 -10.67
N GLY A 299 16.83 -11.27 -9.77
CA GLY A 299 16.87 -9.81 -9.87
C GLY A 299 15.49 -9.15 -9.98
N SER A 300 15.37 -8.23 -10.93
CA SER A 300 14.18 -7.41 -11.20
C SER A 300 12.90 -8.22 -11.44
N THR A 301 13.01 -9.41 -12.04
CA THR A 301 11.88 -10.27 -12.43
C THR A 301 11.04 -10.75 -11.24
N VAL A 302 11.54 -10.69 -10.01
CA VAL A 302 10.76 -10.96 -8.80
C VAL A 302 9.58 -9.99 -8.65
N LEU A 303 9.75 -8.73 -9.06
CA LEU A 303 8.65 -7.75 -9.08
C LEU A 303 7.57 -8.12 -10.11
N PHE A 304 7.94 -8.75 -11.23
CA PHE A 304 6.97 -9.32 -12.17
C PHE A 304 6.24 -10.52 -11.55
N GLY A 305 6.92 -11.37 -10.78
CA GLY A 305 6.26 -12.40 -9.95
C GLY A 305 5.20 -11.80 -8.99
N SER A 306 5.54 -10.70 -8.32
CA SER A 306 4.58 -9.93 -7.50
C SER A 306 3.44 -9.30 -8.29
N ALA A 307 3.65 -8.97 -9.57
CA ALA A 307 2.59 -8.54 -10.49
C ALA A 307 1.65 -9.71 -10.83
N LEU A 308 2.18 -10.90 -11.13
CA LEU A 308 1.39 -12.08 -11.46
C LEU A 308 0.42 -12.51 -10.34
N ILE A 309 0.74 -12.27 -9.07
CA ILE A 309 -0.19 -12.47 -7.95
C ILE A 309 -1.43 -11.57 -8.09
N HIS A 310 -1.27 -10.31 -8.50
CA HIS A 310 -2.38 -9.40 -8.76
C HIS A 310 -3.17 -9.82 -10.02
N LEU A 311 -2.48 -10.29 -11.07
CA LEU A 311 -3.14 -10.85 -12.25
C LEU A 311 -3.99 -12.09 -11.90
N ALA A 312 -3.51 -12.97 -11.04
CA ALA A 312 -4.26 -14.14 -10.58
C ALA A 312 -5.56 -13.75 -9.85
N PHE A 313 -5.52 -12.73 -8.97
CA PHE A 313 -6.73 -12.17 -8.36
C PHE A 313 -7.67 -11.53 -9.40
N ALA A 314 -7.15 -10.81 -10.39
CA ALA A 314 -7.95 -10.25 -11.47
C ALA A 314 -8.67 -11.35 -12.28
N LEU A 315 -7.95 -12.39 -12.71
CA LEU A 315 -8.50 -13.52 -13.45
C LEU A 315 -9.55 -14.29 -12.63
N TYR A 316 -9.30 -14.52 -11.34
CA TYR A 316 -10.26 -15.13 -10.43
C TYR A 316 -11.57 -14.32 -10.33
N LEU A 317 -11.48 -12.99 -10.27
CA LEU A 317 -12.65 -12.12 -10.29
C LEU A 317 -13.41 -12.14 -11.63
N VAL A 318 -12.70 -12.27 -12.77
CA VAL A 318 -13.33 -12.44 -14.08
C VAL A 318 -14.08 -13.78 -14.14
N ILE A 319 -13.47 -14.87 -13.68
CA ILE A 319 -14.11 -16.19 -13.57
C ILE A 319 -15.40 -16.10 -12.72
N LEU A 320 -15.33 -15.51 -11.53
CA LEU A 320 -16.49 -15.28 -10.66
C LEU A 320 -17.57 -14.37 -11.28
N GLN A 321 -17.20 -13.49 -12.22
CA GLN A 321 -18.16 -12.65 -12.94
C GLN A 321 -18.87 -13.43 -14.06
N THR A 322 -18.17 -14.37 -14.72
CA THR A 322 -18.70 -15.17 -15.84
C THR A 322 -19.59 -16.32 -15.37
N PHE A 323 -19.27 -16.96 -14.25
CA PHE A 323 -20.04 -18.09 -13.69
C PHE A 323 -21.18 -17.68 -12.74
N ARG A 324 -21.40 -16.37 -12.54
CA ARG A 324 -22.60 -15.83 -11.89
C ARG A 324 -23.67 -15.53 -12.90
#